data_AF-A0A8I1IL29-F1
#
_entry.id   AF-A0A8I1IL29-F1
#
_cell.length_a   1.000
_cell.length_b   1.000
_cell.length_c   1.000
_cell.angle_alpha   90.00
_cell.angle_beta   90.00
_cell.angle_gamma   90.00
#
_symmetry.space_group_name_H-M   'P 1'
#
loop_
_entity.id
_entity.type
_entity.pdbx_description
1 polymer ?
#
loop_
_entity_poly.entity_id
_entity_poly.type
_entity_poly.pdbx_seq_one_letter_code
_entity_poly.pdbx_strand_id
1 'polypeptide(L)'
;PAFDAGCVAAVRAAADRLGYSHMDIVSGAGHDACWINDVAPAAMVMCPCVDGLSHNEAEEITPEWAEKGANVLMHAVLETAEVVG
;
A
#
# COMPACT_ATOMS: atom_id res chain seq x y z
N PRO A 1 3.25 12.60 -9.76
CA PRO A 1 2.03 12.16 -10.51
C PRO A 1 1.09 11.40 -9.56
N ALA A 2 -0.22 11.47 -9.78
CA ALA A 2 -1.14 10.59 -9.07
C ALA A 2 -0.95 9.14 -9.57
N PHE A 3 -1.09 8.18 -8.65
CA PHE A 3 -1.09 6.75 -8.98
C PHE A 3 -2.34 6.34 -9.76
N ASP A 4 -2.29 5.17 -10.40
CA ASP A 4 -3.41 4.66 -11.19
C ASP A 4 -4.66 4.45 -10.32
N ALA A 5 -5.80 4.98 -10.79
CA ALA A 5 -7.04 4.97 -10.03
C ALA A 5 -7.60 3.55 -9.83
N GLY A 6 -7.36 2.63 -10.77
CA GLY A 6 -7.78 1.23 -10.66
C GLY A 6 -6.96 0.49 -9.61
N CYS A 7 -5.64 0.61 -9.65
CA CYS A 7 -4.77 0.02 -8.62
C CYS A 7 -5.06 0.57 -7.22
N VAL A 8 -5.27 1.88 -7.09
CA VAL A 8 -5.66 2.50 -5.80
C VAL A 8 -7.02 1.97 -5.32
N ALA A 9 -7.99 1.81 -6.22
CA ALA A 9 -9.29 1.24 -5.86
C ALA A 9 -9.18 -0.22 -5.39
N ALA A 10 -8.33 -1.04 -6.03
CA ALA A 10 -8.09 -2.42 -5.61
C ALA A 10 -7.48 -2.50 -4.20
N VAL A 11 -6.51 -1.63 -3.89
CA VAL A 11 -5.94 -1.50 -2.54
C VAL A 11 -7.00 -1.12 -1.51
N ARG A 12 -7.84 -0.12 -1.82
CA ARG A 12 -8.91 0.33 -0.93
C ARG A 12 -9.93 -0.77 -0.67
N ALA A 13 -10.38 -1.45 -1.72
CA ALA A 13 -11.32 -2.56 -1.63
C ALA A 13 -10.76 -3.74 -0.83
N ALA A 14 -9.45 -4.03 -0.94
CA ALA A 14 -8.79 -5.03 -0.12
C ALA A 14 -8.80 -4.66 1.37
N ALA A 15 -8.49 -3.41 1.71
CA ALA A 15 -8.55 -2.93 3.09
C ALA A 15 -9.99 -2.97 3.66
N ASP A 16 -10.98 -2.55 2.87
CA ASP A 16 -12.40 -2.61 3.24
C ASP A 16 -12.85 -4.07 3.50
N ARG A 17 -12.49 -5.00 2.61
CA ARG A 17 -12.84 -6.43 2.73
C ARG A 17 -12.28 -7.07 3.99
N LEU A 18 -11.08 -6.65 4.39
CA LEU A 18 -10.40 -7.11 5.60
C LEU A 18 -10.84 -6.37 6.87
N GLY A 19 -11.66 -5.32 6.75
CA GLY A 19 -12.15 -4.54 7.89
C GLY A 19 -11.08 -3.67 8.54
N TYR A 20 -10.04 -3.26 7.79
CA TYR A 20 -8.99 -2.39 8.31
C TYR A 20 -9.35 -0.92 8.09
N SER A 21 -9.11 -0.08 9.10
CA SER A 21 -9.17 1.38 8.91
C SER A 21 -8.10 1.83 7.92
N HIS A 22 -8.47 2.69 6.99
CA HIS A 22 -7.55 3.25 6.00
C HIS A 22 -7.89 4.72 5.71
N MET A 23 -6.97 5.41 5.05
CA MET A 23 -7.17 6.74 4.51
C MET A 23 -6.31 6.92 3.26
N ASP A 24 -6.71 7.83 2.38
CA ASP A 24 -5.87 8.25 1.27
C ASP A 24 -4.71 9.11 1.80
N ILE A 25 -3.51 8.89 1.26
CA ILE A 25 -2.30 9.61 1.65
C ILE A 25 -1.38 9.82 0.44
N VAL A 26 -0.67 10.95 0.42
CA VAL A 26 0.40 11.24 -0.54
C VAL A 26 1.73 10.89 0.12
N SER A 27 2.56 10.08 -0.53
CA SER A 27 3.91 9.82 0.00
C SER A 27 4.76 11.09 -0.05
N GLY A 28 5.38 11.43 1.08
CA GLY A 28 6.40 12.48 1.14
C GLY A 28 7.78 12.02 0.67
N ALA A 29 7.98 10.71 0.50
CA ALA A 29 9.24 10.10 0.09
C ALA A 29 9.19 9.64 -1.38
N GLY A 30 10.38 9.51 -1.98
CA GLY A 30 10.54 8.90 -3.30
C GLY A 30 10.56 7.37 -3.19
N HIS A 31 9.91 6.69 -4.13
CA HIS A 31 9.89 5.23 -4.24
C HIS A 31 10.03 4.81 -5.70
N ASP A 32 10.53 3.60 -5.95
CA ASP A 32 10.59 3.06 -7.32
C ASP A 32 9.23 3.04 -8.01
N ALA A 33 8.16 2.81 -7.23
CA ALA A 33 6.78 2.85 -7.70
C ALA A 33 6.43 4.19 -8.39
N CYS A 34 7.02 5.32 -7.96
CA CYS A 34 6.79 6.62 -8.59
C CYS A 34 7.23 6.64 -10.06
N TRP A 35 8.31 5.93 -10.38
CA TRP A 35 8.83 5.81 -11.74
C TRP A 35 8.14 4.70 -12.53
N ILE A 36 7.79 3.59 -11.87
CA ILE A 36 7.00 2.51 -12.48
C ILE A 36 5.65 3.05 -12.98
N ASN A 37 5.07 4.01 -12.25
CA ASN A 37 3.81 4.65 -12.62
C ASN A 37 3.83 5.38 -13.99
N ASP A 38 5.01 5.67 -14.54
CA ASP A 38 5.12 6.27 -15.88
C ASP A 38 5.01 5.24 -17.01
N VAL A 39 5.15 3.94 -16.71
CA VAL A 39 5.20 2.86 -17.71
C VAL A 39 4.18 1.74 -17.48
N ALA A 40 3.58 1.67 -16.29
CA ALA A 40 2.54 0.70 -15.95
C ALA A 40 1.62 1.25 -14.85
N PRO A 41 0.36 0.78 -14.75
CA PRO A 41 -0.50 1.06 -13.61
C PRO A 41 0.18 0.66 -12.30
N ALA A 42 0.27 1.58 -11.34
CA ALA A 42 0.89 1.36 -10.05
C ALA A 42 0.08 2.00 -8.94
N ALA A 43 0.23 1.46 -7.72
CA ALA A 43 -0.21 2.04 -6.47
C ALA A 43 0.72 1.58 -5.35
N MET A 44 0.58 2.17 -4.16
CA MET A 44 1.36 1.80 -2.98
C MET A 44 0.44 1.47 -1.80
N VAL A 45 0.87 0.54 -0.95
CA VAL A 45 0.26 0.26 0.36
C VAL A 45 1.21 0.79 1.43
N MET A 46 0.72 1.68 2.28
CA MET A 46 1.47 2.20 3.43
C MET A 46 0.96 1.56 4.71
N CYS A 47 1.87 1.21 5.61
CA CYS A 47 1.53 0.88 7.01
C CYS A 47 2.13 1.96 7.94
N PRO A 48 1.60 2.13 9.17
CA PRO A 48 2.16 3.08 10.12
C PRO A 48 3.57 2.66 10.58
N CYS A 49 4.34 3.65 11.04
CA CYS A 49 5.54 3.43 11.84
C CYS A 49 5.48 4.27 13.12
N VAL A 50 6.17 3.82 14.17
CA VAL A 50 6.18 4.51 15.48
C VAL A 50 6.76 5.91 15.29
N ASP A 51 6.02 6.92 15.76
CA ASP A 51 6.37 8.35 15.70
C ASP A 51 6.69 8.91 14.30
N GLY A 52 6.37 8.18 13.22
CA GLY A 52 6.70 8.59 11.86
C GLY A 52 8.21 8.58 11.56
N LEU A 53 9.01 7.89 12.39
CA LEU A 53 10.46 7.87 12.26
C LEU A 53 10.89 6.94 11.12
N SER A 54 11.85 7.37 10.31
CA SER A 54 12.50 6.54 9.30
C SER A 54 13.95 6.96 9.09
N HIS A 55 14.76 6.12 8.42
CA HIS A 55 16.20 6.32 8.21
C HIS A 55 16.95 6.49 9.53
N ASN A 56 16.50 5.79 10.56
CA ASN A 56 17.04 5.83 11.90
C ASN A 56 17.01 4.41 12.47
N GLU A 57 18.02 4.03 13.26
CA GLU A 57 18.09 2.70 13.88
C GLU A 57 16.93 2.40 14.84
N ALA A 58 16.24 3.44 15.33
CA ALA A 58 15.04 3.31 16.15
C ALA A 58 13.73 3.25 15.33
N GLU A 59 13.79 3.18 14.00
CA GLU A 59 12.61 2.96 13.14
C GLU A 59 11.95 1.61 13.47
N GLU A 60 10.65 1.65 13.78
CA GLU A 60 9.91 0.48 14.24
C GLU A 60 8.49 0.42 13.67
N ILE A 61 8.06 -0.80 13.34
CA ILE A 61 6.68 -1.16 13.02
C ILE A 61 6.27 -2.37 13.87
N THR A 62 4.98 -2.48 14.18
CA THR A 62 4.47 -3.68 14.86
C THR A 62 4.29 -4.84 13.87
N PRO A 63 4.42 -6.11 14.32
CA PRO A 63 4.10 -7.27 13.48
C PRO A 63 2.67 -7.24 12.92
N GLU A 64 1.72 -6.72 13.69
CA GLU A 64 0.32 -6.58 13.26
C GLU A 64 0.18 -5.59 12.10
N TRP A 65 0.88 -4.45 12.13
CA TRP A 65 0.86 -3.49 11.01
C TRP A 65 1.48 -4.08 9.74
N ALA A 66 2.58 -4.83 9.90
CA ALA A 66 3.21 -5.53 8.79
C ALA A 66 2.27 -6.58 8.17
N GLU A 67 1.61 -7.39 9.00
CA GLU A 67 0.64 -8.40 8.57
C GLU A 67 -0.54 -7.76 7.82
N LYS A 68 -1.13 -6.69 8.36
CA LYS A 68 -2.25 -6.00 7.71
C LYS A 68 -1.85 -5.41 6.36
N GLY A 69 -0.67 -4.77 6.28
CA GLY A 69 -0.14 -4.25 5.02
C GLY A 69 0.12 -5.35 3.99
N ALA A 70 0.70 -6.47 4.41
CA ALA A 70 0.96 -7.62 3.55
C ALA A 70 -0.34 -8.28 3.05
N ASN A 71 -1.35 -8.41 3.91
CA ASN A 71 -2.67 -8.95 3.53
C ASN A 71 -3.34 -8.04 2.48
N VAL A 72 -3.35 -6.72 2.68
CA VAL A 72 -3.90 -5.77 1.70
C VAL A 72 -3.17 -5.89 0.36
N LEU A 73 -1.84 -5.94 0.38
CA LEU A 73 -1.04 -6.15 -0.82
C LEU A 73 -1.40 -7.46 -1.54
N MET A 74 -1.48 -8.57 -0.80
CA MET A 74 -1.82 -9.88 -1.35
C MET A 74 -3.17 -9.85 -2.06
N HIS A 75 -4.20 -9.32 -1.41
CA HIS A 75 -5.54 -9.27 -1.99
C HIS A 75 -5.63 -8.33 -3.21
N ALA A 76 -4.96 -7.17 -3.17
CA ALA A 76 -4.93 -6.25 -4.31
C ALA A 76 -4.19 -6.84 -5.52
N VAL A 77 -3.08 -7.56 -5.29
CA VAL A 77 -2.34 -8.26 -6.35
C VAL A 77 -3.18 -9.39 -6.95
N LEU A 78 -3.83 -10.20 -6.13
CA LEU A 78 -4.67 -11.30 -6.61
C LEU A 78 -5.86 -10.82 -7.46
N GLU A 79 -6.50 -9.73 -7.05
CA GLU A 79 -7.57 -9.06 -7.82
C GLU A 79 -7.02 -8.53 -9.15
N THR A 80 -5.90 -7.80 -9.12
CA THR A 80 -5.27 -7.23 -10.33
C THR A 80 -4.79 -8.30 -11.31
N ALA A 81 -4.35 -9.45 -10.78
CA ALA A 81 -3.90 -10.58 -11.58
C ALA A 81 -5.05 -11.43 -12.14
N GLU A 82 -6.32 -11.08 -11.83
CA GLU A 82 -7.51 -11.85 -12.23
C GLU A 82 -7.44 -13.32 -11.77
N VAL A 83 -6.71 -13.58 -10.69
CA VAL A 83 -6.53 -14.93 -10.11
C VAL A 83 -7.73 -15.32 -9.23
N VAL A 84 -8.64 -14.39 -8.98
CA VAL A 84 -9.82 -14.58 -8.14
C VAL A 84 -11.06 -14.16 -8.92
N GLY A 85 -12.02 -15.07 -9.03
CA GLY A 85 -13.39 -14.81 -9.47
C GLY A 85 -14.33 -14.55 -8.30
#